data_AF-A0A7V9ZZN2-F1
#
_entry.id   AF-A0A7V9ZZN2-F1
#
_cell.length_a   1.000
_cell.length_b   1.000
_cell.length_c   1.000
_cell.angle_alpha   90.00
_cell.angle_beta   90.00
_cell.angle_gamma   90.00
#
_symmetry.space_group_name_H-M   'P 1'
#
loop_
_entity.id
_entity.type
_entity.pdbx_description
1 polymer ?
#
loop_
_entity_poly.entity_id
_entity_poly.type
_entity_poly.pdbx_seq_one_letter_code
_entity_poly.pdbx_strand_id
1 'polypeptide(L)'
;MQQPRLTASKKNKPVSTLVGELWQLFVAYLKQETVAPVKDLGRFLATGLAGSLLLSVGLVLLMLAGLRALQTETGSALDGNWSFVPYLIILVVAAVIAGLAARAIGSHKRRAAKKGSMSG
;
A
#
# COMPACT_ATOMS: atom_id res chain seq x y z
N MET A 1 -0.37 64.60 41.27
CA MET A 1 -0.60 63.22 41.76
C MET A 1 -1.65 62.55 40.89
N GLN A 2 -1.36 61.33 40.43
CA GLN A 2 -2.25 60.21 40.05
C GLN A 2 -3.11 60.31 38.76
N GLN A 3 -2.75 59.46 37.79
CA GLN A 3 -3.52 59.09 36.60
C GLN A 3 -4.63 58.07 36.95
N PRO A 4 -5.80 58.08 36.26
CA PRO A 4 -6.91 57.17 36.53
C PRO A 4 -6.59 55.71 36.13
N ARG A 5 -7.00 54.78 37.00
CA ARG A 5 -6.75 53.33 36.93
C ARG A 5 -7.22 52.71 35.62
N LEU A 6 -6.32 51.92 35.02
CA LEU A 6 -6.62 50.93 33.99
C LEU A 6 -7.59 49.87 34.55
N THR A 7 -8.87 49.93 34.19
CA THR A 7 -9.80 48.81 34.39
C THR A 7 -9.84 47.96 33.12
N ALA A 8 -8.77 47.19 32.90
CA ALA A 8 -8.79 46.09 31.96
C ALA A 8 -9.70 44.99 32.53
N SER A 9 -10.96 45.00 32.11
CA SER A 9 -11.93 43.96 32.44
C SER A 9 -11.49 42.63 31.81
N LYS A 10 -10.72 41.85 32.57
CA LYS A 10 -10.34 40.49 32.23
C LYS A 10 -11.58 39.62 32.37
N LYS A 11 -12.37 39.58 31.30
CA LYS A 11 -13.57 38.73 31.20
C LYS A 11 -13.12 37.27 31.34
N ASN A 12 -13.39 36.67 32.49
CA ASN A 12 -13.11 35.27 32.77
C ASN A 12 -13.92 34.43 31.78
N LYS A 13 -13.27 33.94 30.71
CA LYS A 13 -13.91 33.02 29.77
C LYS A 13 -14.31 31.76 30.55
N PRO A 14 -15.56 31.27 30.41
CA PRO A 14 -15.97 30.06 31.09
C PRO A 14 -15.10 28.89 30.59
N VAL A 15 -14.75 27.98 31.50
CA VAL A 15 -13.80 26.87 31.27
C VAL A 15 -14.20 26.01 30.07
N SER A 16 -15.50 25.92 29.76
CA SER A 16 -16.04 25.25 28.58
C SER A 16 -15.59 25.90 27.25
N THR A 17 -15.48 27.22 27.19
CA THR A 17 -14.99 27.95 26.00
C THR A 17 -13.50 27.71 25.80
N LEU A 18 -12.71 27.65 26.87
CA LEU A 18 -11.28 27.32 26.82
C LEU A 18 -11.04 25.90 26.32
N VAL A 19 -11.82 24.92 26.79
CA VAL A 19 -11.75 23.53 26.31
C VAL A 19 -12.10 23.45 24.82
N GLY A 20 -13.13 24.17 24.37
CA GLY A 20 -13.48 24.24 22.95
C GLY A 20 -12.40 24.89 22.07
N GLU A 21 -11.76 25.96 22.54
CA GLU A 21 -10.64 26.62 21.85
C GLU A 21 -9.41 25.69 21.75
N LEU A 22 -9.06 24.98 22.83
CA LEU A 22 -7.95 24.01 22.83
C LEU A 22 -8.23 22.82 21.91
N TRP A 23 -9.46 22.31 21.91
CA TRP A 23 -9.87 21.22 21.03
C TRP A 23 -9.80 21.63 19.56
N GLN A 24 -10.25 22.85 19.20
CA GLN A 24 -10.13 23.35 17.84
C GLN A 24 -8.68 23.48 17.40
N LEU A 25 -7.78 23.99 18.26
CA LEU A 25 -6.36 24.09 17.94
C LEU A 25 -5.73 22.72 17.74
N PHE A 26 -6.10 21.73 18.57
CA PHE A 26 -5.60 20.37 18.45
C PHE A 26 -6.04 19.70 17.14
N VAL A 27 -7.33 19.82 16.78
CA VAL A 27 -7.87 19.31 15.51
C VAL A 27 -7.26 20.04 14.31
N ALA A 28 -7.07 21.35 14.40
CA ALA A 28 -6.43 22.14 13.34
C ALA A 28 -4.98 21.71 13.12
N TYR A 29 -4.23 21.48 14.19
CA TYR A 29 -2.85 20.99 14.14
C TYR A 29 -2.77 19.60 13.53
N LEU A 30 -3.60 18.66 14.01
CA LEU A 30 -3.72 17.33 13.42
C LEU A 30 -4.02 17.43 11.93
N LYS A 31 -4.98 18.25 11.52
CA LYS A 31 -5.31 18.42 10.10
C LYS A 31 -4.15 19.05 9.32
N GLN A 32 -3.42 19.99 9.90
CA GLN A 32 -2.30 20.66 9.24
C GLN A 32 -1.10 19.71 9.05
N GLU A 33 -0.84 18.87 10.04
CA GLU A 33 0.30 17.94 10.01
C GLU A 33 -0.05 16.58 9.38
N THR A 34 -1.33 16.19 9.32
CA THR A 34 -1.77 14.92 8.70
C THR A 34 -2.17 15.03 7.22
N VAL A 35 -2.55 16.21 6.73
CA VAL A 35 -2.95 16.36 5.32
C VAL A 35 -1.79 16.07 4.36
N ALA A 36 -0.57 16.52 4.69
CA ALA A 36 0.63 16.21 3.90
C ALA A 36 0.91 14.68 3.84
N PRO A 37 1.01 13.95 4.97
CA PRO A 37 1.26 12.51 4.93
C PRO A 37 0.11 11.70 4.31
N VAL A 38 -1.15 12.11 4.46
CA VAL A 38 -2.29 11.44 3.79
C VAL A 38 -2.21 11.59 2.27
N LYS A 39 -1.85 12.78 1.78
CA LYS A 39 -1.68 13.03 0.35
C LYS A 39 -0.53 12.20 -0.24
N ASP A 40 0.60 12.13 0.47
CA ASP A 40 1.74 11.33 0.04
C ASP A 40 1.46 9.83 0.07
N LEU A 41 0.76 9.34 1.11
CA LEU A 41 0.29 7.96 1.19
C LEU A 41 -0.68 7.64 0.04
N GLY A 42 -1.60 8.54 -0.27
CA GLY A 42 -2.53 8.40 -1.39
C GLY A 42 -1.81 8.27 -2.73
N ARG A 43 -0.77 9.09 -2.97
CA ARG A 43 0.04 9.02 -4.19
C ARG A 43 0.85 7.73 -4.26
N PHE A 44 1.45 7.31 -3.15
CA PHE A 44 2.18 6.04 -3.05
C PHE A 44 1.28 4.83 -3.35
N LEU A 45 0.09 4.79 -2.74
CA LEU A 45 -0.92 3.76 -3.00
C LEU A 45 -1.37 3.78 -4.47
N ALA A 46 -1.65 4.96 -5.03
CA ALA A 46 -2.05 5.08 -6.43
C ALA A 46 -0.99 4.52 -7.38
N THR A 47 0.29 4.86 -7.16
CA THR A 47 1.39 4.30 -7.97
C THR A 47 1.57 2.81 -7.75
N GLY A 48 1.39 2.32 -6.52
CA GLY A 48 1.48 0.91 -6.18
C GLY A 48 0.37 0.09 -6.85
N LEU A 49 -0.87 0.60 -6.83
CA LEU A 49 -2.02 -0.04 -7.47
C LEU A 49 -1.90 -0.02 -9.00
N ALA A 50 -1.51 1.11 -9.58
CA ALA A 50 -1.29 1.22 -11.02
C ALA A 50 -0.19 0.25 -11.49
N GLY A 51 0.93 0.18 -10.78
CA GLY A 51 2.00 -0.77 -11.06
C GLY A 51 1.56 -2.22 -10.89
N SER A 52 0.80 -2.52 -9.83
CA SER A 52 0.28 -3.88 -9.57
C SER A 52 -0.69 -4.34 -10.66
N LEU A 53 -1.56 -3.44 -11.14
CA LEU A 53 -2.47 -3.71 -12.25
C LEU A 53 -1.69 -3.98 -13.54
N LEU A 54 -0.72 -3.12 -13.87
CA LEU A 54 0.09 -3.29 -15.07
C LEU A 54 0.89 -4.61 -15.05
N LEU A 55 1.49 -4.95 -13.90
CA LEU A 55 2.20 -6.23 -13.72
C LEU A 55 1.25 -7.43 -13.80
N SER A 56 0.06 -7.34 -13.21
CA SER A 56 -0.95 -8.41 -13.28
C SER A 56 -1.36 -8.68 -14.74
N VAL A 57 -1.70 -7.64 -15.48
CA VAL A 57 -2.06 -7.75 -16.90
C VAL A 57 -0.89 -8.30 -17.72
N GLY A 58 0.31 -7.77 -17.54
CA GLY A 58 1.51 -8.25 -18.23
C GLY A 58 1.80 -9.72 -17.96
N LEU A 59 1.61 -10.17 -16.71
CA LEU A 59 1.81 -11.56 -16.32
C LEU A 59 0.78 -12.49 -16.99
N VAL A 60 -0.49 -12.08 -17.04
CA VAL A 60 -1.53 -12.85 -17.76
C VAL A 60 -1.20 -12.97 -19.24
N LEU A 61 -0.83 -11.86 -19.89
CA LEU A 61 -0.43 -11.87 -21.30
C LEU A 61 0.80 -12.75 -21.54
N LEU A 62 1.78 -12.72 -20.64
CA LEU A 62 2.97 -13.56 -20.71
C LEU A 62 2.61 -15.05 -20.59
N MET A 63 1.68 -15.41 -19.69
CA MET A 63 1.19 -16.79 -19.57
C MET A 63 0.47 -17.25 -20.84
N LEU A 64 -0.37 -16.40 -21.42
CA LEU A 64 -1.06 -16.71 -22.68
C LEU A 64 -0.07 -16.85 -23.84
N ALA A 65 0.92 -15.97 -23.93
CA ALA A 65 1.97 -16.07 -24.94
C ALA A 65 2.79 -17.37 -24.78
N GLY A 66 3.16 -17.72 -23.55
CA GLY A 66 3.86 -18.98 -23.24
C GLY A 66 3.02 -20.21 -23.59
N LEU A 67 1.73 -20.21 -23.23
CA LEU A 67 0.79 -21.27 -23.59
C LEU A 67 0.71 -21.43 -25.11
N ARG A 68 0.55 -20.31 -25.83
CA ARG A 68 0.45 -20.29 -27.28
C ARG A 68 1.75 -20.78 -27.92
N ALA A 69 2.91 -20.35 -27.42
CA ALA A 69 4.21 -20.83 -27.91
C ALA A 69 4.32 -22.34 -27.72
N LEU A 70 3.98 -22.87 -26.54
CA LEU A 70 3.99 -24.31 -26.28
C LEU A 70 3.10 -25.07 -27.25
N GLN A 71 1.86 -24.60 -27.45
CA GLN A 71 0.92 -25.22 -28.38
C GLN A 71 1.37 -25.10 -29.85
N THR A 72 2.06 -24.03 -30.22
CA THR A 72 2.56 -23.83 -31.60
C THR A 72 3.73 -24.76 -31.92
N GLU A 73 4.69 -24.86 -31.01
CA GLU A 73 5.90 -25.68 -31.22
C GLU A 73 5.61 -27.18 -31.05
N THR A 74 4.65 -27.54 -30.18
CA THR A 74 4.28 -28.96 -29.99
C THR A 74 3.21 -29.44 -30.96
N GLY A 75 2.47 -28.52 -31.60
CA GLY A 75 1.62 -28.76 -32.78
C GLY A 75 0.74 -30.01 -32.67
N SER A 76 1.16 -31.10 -33.32
CA SER A 76 0.44 -32.38 -33.40
C SER A 76 0.88 -33.42 -32.36
N ALA A 77 2.00 -33.20 -31.66
CA ALA A 77 2.55 -34.15 -30.68
C ALA A 77 1.78 -34.17 -29.35
N LEU A 78 1.12 -33.06 -29.01
CA LEU A 78 0.27 -32.94 -27.82
C LEU A 78 -1.22 -32.82 -28.17
N ASP A 79 -1.63 -33.17 -29.39
CA ASP A 79 -3.03 -33.15 -29.78
C ASP A 79 -3.81 -34.37 -29.26
N GLY A 80 -5.13 -34.25 -29.15
CA GLY A 80 -6.01 -35.31 -28.66
C GLY A 80 -5.89 -35.54 -27.14
N ASN A 81 -5.50 -36.75 -26.72
CA ASN A 81 -5.49 -37.17 -25.31
C ASN A 81 -4.40 -36.45 -24.46
N TRP A 82 -3.45 -35.77 -25.09
CA TRP A 82 -2.35 -35.06 -24.43
C TRP A 82 -2.52 -33.53 -24.42
N SER A 83 -3.66 -33.03 -24.92
CA SER A 83 -3.96 -31.59 -25.03
C SER A 83 -3.98 -30.84 -23.69
N PHE A 84 -4.10 -31.55 -22.57
CA PHE A 84 -4.06 -30.97 -21.23
C PHE A 84 -2.65 -30.56 -20.76
N VAL A 85 -1.59 -31.14 -21.35
CA VAL A 85 -0.20 -30.95 -20.88
C VAL A 85 0.27 -29.49 -20.96
N PRO A 86 0.05 -28.74 -22.06
CA PRO A 86 0.44 -27.33 -22.12
C PRO A 86 -0.19 -26.48 -21.02
N TYR A 87 -1.45 -26.75 -20.69
CA TYR A 87 -2.16 -26.06 -19.62
C TYR A 87 -1.59 -26.40 -18.24
N LEU A 88 -1.23 -27.67 -18.01
CA LEU A 88 -0.62 -28.12 -16.76
C LEU A 88 0.76 -27.48 -16.54
N ILE A 89 1.57 -27.34 -17.59
CA ILE A 89 2.87 -26.66 -17.52
C ILE A 89 2.68 -25.19 -17.12
N ILE A 90 1.77 -24.48 -17.79
CA ILE A 90 1.49 -23.07 -17.45
C ILE A 90 0.94 -22.94 -16.02
N LEU A 91 0.11 -23.88 -15.58
CA LEU A 91 -0.38 -23.92 -14.19
C LEU A 91 0.76 -24.04 -13.18
N VAL A 92 1.73 -24.94 -13.43
CA VAL A 92 2.91 -25.11 -12.56
C VAL A 92 3.76 -23.84 -12.55
N VAL A 93 4.00 -23.23 -13.71
CA VAL A 93 4.74 -21.96 -13.80
C VAL A 93 4.04 -20.85 -13.02
N ALA A 94 2.72 -20.73 -13.15
CA ALA A 94 1.93 -19.77 -12.39
C ALA A 94 2.02 -20.02 -10.87
N ALA A 95 1.95 -21.29 -10.43
CA ALA A 95 2.09 -21.66 -9.03
C ALA A 95 3.49 -21.32 -8.47
N VAL A 96 4.55 -21.54 -9.24
CA VAL A 96 5.92 -21.17 -8.86
C VAL A 96 6.04 -19.66 -8.69
N ILE A 97 5.56 -18.88 -9.66
CA ILE A 97 5.61 -17.41 -9.59
C ILE A 97 4.81 -16.90 -8.39
N ALA A 98 3.61 -17.42 -8.16
CA ALA A 98 2.79 -17.07 -7.00
C ALA A 98 3.50 -17.41 -5.68
N GLY A 99 4.13 -18.60 -5.60
CA GLY A 99 4.92 -19.00 -4.44
C GLY A 99 6.12 -18.09 -4.20
N LEU A 100 6.84 -17.69 -5.25
CA LEU A 100 7.95 -16.75 -5.16
C LEU A 100 7.48 -15.35 -4.71
N ALA A 101 6.37 -14.87 -5.25
CA ALA A 101 5.76 -13.60 -4.84
C ALA A 101 5.35 -13.63 -3.36
N ALA A 102 4.67 -14.69 -2.91
CA ALA A 102 4.28 -14.87 -1.51
C ALA A 102 5.52 -14.91 -0.58
N ARG A 103 6.58 -15.61 -0.99
CA ARG A 103 7.85 -15.64 -0.24
C ARG A 103 8.53 -14.27 -0.18
N ALA A 104 8.53 -13.53 -1.28
CA ALA A 104 9.11 -12.19 -1.33
C ALA A 104 8.39 -11.24 -0.34
N ILE A 105 7.05 -11.26 -0.34
CA ILE A 105 6.22 -10.48 0.60
C ILE A 105 6.52 -10.89 2.06
N GLY A 106 6.56 -12.19 2.35
CA GLY A 106 6.85 -12.71 3.69
C GLY A 106 8.28 -12.41 4.18
N SER A 107 9.25 -12.37 3.28
CA SER A 107 10.65 -12.09 3.60
C SER A 107 10.85 -10.67 4.14
N HIS A 108 10.05 -9.71 3.66
CA HIS A 108 10.11 -8.32 4.10
C HIS A 108 9.70 -8.18 5.57
N LYS A 109 8.64 -8.90 6.00
CA LYS A 109 8.24 -8.98 7.41
C LYS A 109 9.33 -9.59 8.30
N ARG A 110 9.98 -10.67 7.84
CA ARG A 110 11.02 -11.35 8.61
C ARG A 110 12.29 -10.51 8.78
N ARG A 111 12.69 -9.77 7.74
CA ARG A 111 13.86 -8.87 7.79
C ARG A 111 13.65 -7.70 8.74
N ALA A 112 12.44 -7.14 8.78
CA ALA A 112 12.08 -6.09 9.74
C ALA A 112 12.17 -6.58 11.19
N ALA A 113 11.70 -7.81 11.47
CA ALA A 113 11.78 -8.41 12.81
C ALA A 113 13.23 -8.69 13.26
N LYS A 114 14.09 -9.17 12.35
CA LYS A 114 15.49 -9.53 12.66
C LYS A 114 16.36 -8.29 12.95
N LYS A 115 16.06 -7.14 12.34
CA LYS A 115 16.79 -5.89 12.59
C LYS A 115 16.48 -5.30 13.97
N GLY A 116 15.27 -5.50 14.48
CA GLY A 116 14.87 -5.06 15.82
C GLY A 116 15.55 -5.81 16.97
N SER A 117 15.92 -7.09 16.77
CA SER A 117 16.57 -7.88 17.83
C SER A 117 18.10 -7.74 17.89
N MET A 118 18.72 -6.98 16.97
CA MET A 118 20.17 -6.73 16.95
C MET A 118 20.53 -5.32 17.45
N SER A 119 19.53 -4.52 17.85
CA SER A 119 19.71 -3.16 18.36
C SER A 119 19.16 -2.95 19.77
N GLY A 120 18.74 -4.02 20.44
CA GLY A 120 18.45 -4.06 21.88
C GLY A 120 19.42 -4.99 22.58
#